data_AF-E4RNN7-F1
#
_entry.id   AF-E4RNN7-F1
#
_cell.length_a   1.000
_cell.length_b   1.000
_cell.length_c   1.000
_cell.angle_alpha   90.00
_cell.angle_beta   90.00
_cell.angle_gamma   90.00
#
_symmetry.space_group_name_H-M   'P 1'
#
loop_
_entity.id
_entity.type
_entity.pdbx_description
1 polymer ?
#
loop_
_entity_poly.entity_id
_entity_poly.type
_entity_poly.pdbx_seq_one_letter_code
_entity_poly.pdbx_strand_id
1 'polypeptide(L)'
;MNEIKKKGKDKKTCIILDTNIWIYRTKLLRSILGAAFLYVLYKSDNLLLGLPEVVELEMKKHAKKSGMKASKEIKEQYSIIEKLIGSRDEYNLPSIEDFEQAVEDRIEELKEKIFEIPFKFSHAKGALGRVMDETAPNSYKNQQFKDSAIWESILEISKKYNIIFITEDKSFFKNRSYNKGLASNLEEEVKKNRTNIRIYHSIEDYLKEIKQNPPKLNEHKIIKLIEKLLTPEIENQVENAKINEISNFTISPFLTESPKIVALNFNVTYDLTLIDDLNEDEWIGTLTVEGECLLDIKKYSISNLQLNSFIVTTPENCPIPNKKTAYSRLSTINSGQRKIKYTFKEPLDL
;
A
#
# COMPACT_ATOMS: atom_id res chain seq x y z
N MET A 1 32.44 -15.97 -41.41
CA MET A 1 31.05 -15.58 -41.14
C MET A 1 30.86 -15.53 -39.63
N ASN A 2 30.99 -14.35 -39.04
CA ASN A 2 30.76 -14.15 -37.60
C ASN A 2 29.28 -13.80 -37.41
N GLU A 3 28.53 -14.72 -36.81
CA GLU A 3 27.17 -14.47 -36.34
C GLU A 3 27.20 -13.39 -35.25
N ILE A 4 26.86 -12.17 -35.65
CA ILE A 4 26.48 -11.11 -34.73
C ILE A 4 25.18 -11.56 -34.04
N LYS A 5 25.30 -12.12 -32.84
CA LYS A 5 24.17 -12.26 -31.91
C LYS A 5 23.58 -10.87 -31.71
N LYS A 6 22.48 -10.58 -32.42
CA LYS A 6 21.61 -9.43 -32.14
C LYS A 6 21.25 -9.53 -30.64
N LYS A 7 21.85 -8.69 -29.80
CA LYS A 7 21.31 -8.41 -28.46
C LYS A 7 19.87 -8.01 -28.67
N GLY A 8 18.94 -8.90 -28.31
CA GLY A 8 17.52 -8.58 -28.32
C GLY A 8 17.32 -7.33 -27.50
N LYS A 9 16.60 -6.36 -28.04
CA LYS A 9 16.24 -5.12 -27.32
C LYS A 9 15.58 -5.56 -26.01
N ASP A 10 16.18 -5.23 -24.86
CA ASP A 10 15.65 -5.62 -23.56
C ASP A 10 14.18 -5.18 -23.46
N LYS A 11 13.29 -6.13 -23.15
CA LYS A 11 11.87 -5.84 -22.97
C LYS A 11 11.72 -4.81 -21.85
N LYS A 12 10.95 -3.74 -22.08
CA LYS A 12 10.52 -2.83 -21.01
C LYS A 12 9.78 -3.62 -19.93
N THR A 13 9.82 -3.12 -18.71
CA THR A 13 9.11 -3.70 -17.57
C THR A 13 7.82 -2.93 -17.32
N CYS A 14 6.71 -3.65 -17.23
CA CYS A 14 5.39 -3.13 -16.92
C CYS A 14 4.99 -3.60 -15.51
N ILE A 15 4.79 -2.65 -14.61
CA ILE A 15 4.37 -2.88 -13.23
C ILE A 15 2.86 -2.78 -13.18
N ILE A 16 2.17 -3.80 -12.71
CA ILE A 16 0.72 -3.83 -12.56
C ILE A 16 0.42 -3.91 -11.07
N LEU A 17 -0.37 -2.97 -10.58
CA LEU A 17 -0.82 -2.93 -9.20
C LEU A 17 -2.27 -3.39 -9.16
N ASP A 18 -2.59 -4.27 -8.22
CA ASP A 18 -3.96 -4.63 -7.89
C ASP A 18 -4.72 -3.46 -7.25
N THR A 19 -6.06 -3.47 -7.33
CA THR A 19 -6.95 -2.45 -6.79
C THR A 19 -6.65 -2.15 -5.32
N ASN A 20 -6.38 -3.18 -4.52
CA ASN A 20 -6.11 -3.01 -3.09
C ASN A 20 -4.84 -2.20 -2.83
N ILE A 21 -3.82 -2.36 -3.67
CA ILE A 21 -2.57 -1.60 -3.60
C ILE A 21 -2.84 -0.13 -3.97
N TRP A 22 -3.59 0.10 -5.05
CA TRP A 22 -3.99 1.44 -5.47
C TRP A 22 -4.78 2.19 -4.39
N ILE A 23 -5.87 1.61 -3.90
CA ILE A 23 -6.83 2.33 -3.05
C ILE A 23 -6.43 2.32 -1.58
N TYR A 24 -6.19 1.14 -1.01
CA TYR A 24 -6.08 1.00 0.44
C TYR A 24 -4.66 1.22 0.96
N ARG A 25 -3.65 0.74 0.24
CA ARG A 25 -2.25 0.88 0.69
C ARG A 25 -1.64 2.20 0.31
N THR A 26 -1.93 2.69 -0.90
CA THR A 26 -1.25 3.88 -1.41
C THR A 26 -2.12 5.10 -1.60
N LYS A 27 -3.44 5.01 -1.37
CA LYS A 27 -4.37 6.14 -1.50
C LYS A 27 -4.23 6.84 -2.86
N LEU A 28 -4.28 6.03 -3.93
CA LEU A 28 -4.00 6.42 -5.31
C LEU A 28 -2.54 6.87 -5.54
N LEU A 29 -1.58 6.14 -4.98
CA LEU A 29 -0.15 6.49 -5.00
C LEU A 29 0.16 7.87 -4.41
N ARG A 30 -0.65 8.33 -3.44
CA ARG A 30 -0.43 9.57 -2.67
C ARG A 30 0.17 9.30 -1.29
N SER A 31 0.26 8.04 -0.85
CA SER A 31 1.00 7.68 0.37
C SER A 31 2.49 7.98 0.23
N ILE A 32 3.23 7.95 1.34
CA ILE A 32 4.68 8.18 1.35
C ILE A 32 5.39 7.09 0.54
N LEU A 33 4.98 5.83 0.71
CA LEU A 33 5.46 4.73 -0.14
C LEU A 33 5.04 4.89 -1.62
N GLY A 34 3.84 5.39 -1.88
CA GLY A 34 3.37 5.71 -3.23
C GLY A 34 4.27 6.74 -3.93
N ALA A 35 4.68 7.79 -3.21
CA ALA A 35 5.61 8.79 -3.72
C ALA A 35 7.01 8.20 -4.00
N ALA A 36 7.54 7.38 -3.09
CA ALA A 36 8.82 6.69 -3.31
C ALA A 36 8.78 5.73 -4.52
N PHE A 37 7.65 5.06 -4.73
CA PHE A 37 7.42 4.23 -5.92
C PHE A 37 7.38 5.06 -7.20
N LEU A 38 6.68 6.19 -7.20
CA LEU A 38 6.64 7.08 -8.35
C LEU A 38 8.02 7.64 -8.69
N TYR A 39 8.84 7.99 -7.70
CA TYR A 39 10.23 8.39 -7.93
C TYR A 39 11.00 7.34 -8.74
N VAL A 40 10.89 6.05 -8.39
CA VAL A 40 11.53 4.96 -9.15
C VAL A 40 10.99 4.85 -10.57
N LEU A 41 9.66 4.93 -10.72
CA LEU A 41 8.96 4.84 -11.99
C LEU A 41 9.39 5.98 -12.94
N TYR A 42 9.52 7.20 -12.42
CA TYR A 42 9.93 8.36 -13.20
C TYR A 42 11.43 8.38 -13.49
N LYS A 43 12.28 7.91 -12.57
CA LYS A 43 13.73 7.81 -12.76
C LYS A 43 14.14 6.80 -13.86
N SER A 44 13.27 5.85 -14.18
CA SER A 44 13.58 4.76 -15.12
C SER A 44 12.73 4.83 -16.39
N ASP A 45 13.36 4.99 -17.56
CA ASP A 45 12.65 5.02 -18.87
C ASP A 45 12.13 3.65 -19.34
N ASN A 46 12.64 2.59 -18.70
CA ASN A 46 12.27 1.21 -18.97
C ASN A 46 11.12 0.70 -18.11
N LEU A 47 10.59 1.51 -17.19
CA LEU A 47 9.45 1.17 -16.34
C LEU A 47 8.18 1.87 -16.83
N LEU A 48 7.09 1.11 -16.88
CA LEU A 48 5.73 1.57 -17.16
C LEU A 48 4.80 1.06 -16.06
N LEU A 49 3.72 1.78 -15.82
CA LEU A 49 2.64 1.39 -14.90
C LEU A 49 1.47 0.85 -15.74
N GLY A 50 1.32 -0.47 -15.80
CA GLY A 50 0.21 -1.11 -16.48
C GLY A 50 -1.09 -0.93 -15.71
N LEU A 51 -2.13 -0.47 -16.39
CA LEU A 51 -3.46 -0.29 -15.83
C LEU A 51 -4.48 -1.12 -16.62
N PRO A 52 -4.81 -2.35 -16.17
CA PRO A 52 -5.94 -3.09 -16.70
C PRO A 52 -7.25 -2.33 -16.46
N GLU A 53 -8.10 -2.26 -17.48
CA GLU A 53 -9.42 -1.62 -17.40
C GLU A 53 -10.27 -2.17 -16.24
N VAL A 54 -10.16 -3.48 -15.97
CA VAL A 54 -10.84 -4.12 -14.81
C VAL A 54 -10.37 -3.50 -13.48
N VAL A 55 -9.08 -3.20 -13.34
CA VAL A 55 -8.51 -2.55 -12.14
C VAL A 55 -8.99 -1.10 -12.07
N GLU A 56 -9.02 -0.37 -13.18
CA GLU A 56 -9.52 1.01 -13.22
C GLU A 56 -10.98 1.09 -12.75
N LEU A 57 -11.86 0.25 -13.29
CA LEU A 57 -13.27 0.19 -12.91
C LEU A 57 -13.43 -0.13 -11.42
N GLU A 58 -12.59 -1.01 -10.89
CA GLU A 58 -12.56 -1.30 -9.46
C GLU A 58 -12.06 -0.13 -8.61
N MET A 59 -11.03 0.58 -9.07
CA MET A 59 -10.53 1.78 -8.39
C MET A 59 -11.64 2.81 -8.24
N LYS A 60 -12.38 3.13 -9.32
CA LYS A 60 -13.53 4.05 -9.28
C LYS A 60 -14.58 3.60 -8.26
N LYS A 61 -14.98 2.32 -8.32
CA LYS A 61 -15.94 1.72 -7.37
C LYS A 61 -15.47 1.81 -5.91
N HIS A 62 -14.20 1.49 -5.65
CA HIS A 62 -13.65 1.45 -4.29
C HIS A 62 -13.34 2.84 -3.74
N ALA A 63 -12.94 3.79 -4.57
CA ALA A 63 -12.80 5.20 -4.22
C ALA A 63 -14.14 5.78 -3.76
N LYS A 64 -15.20 5.61 -4.56
CA LYS A 64 -16.57 5.99 -4.21
C LYS A 64 -17.02 5.37 -2.88
N LYS A 65 -16.89 4.04 -2.74
CA LYS A 65 -17.31 3.34 -1.51
C LYS A 65 -16.56 3.87 -0.27
N SER A 66 -15.25 4.05 -0.37
CA SER A 66 -14.43 4.51 0.75
C SER A 66 -14.70 5.97 1.09
N GLY A 67 -14.82 6.83 0.08
CA GLY A 67 -15.11 8.25 0.22
C GLY A 67 -16.49 8.52 0.81
N MET A 68 -17.51 7.77 0.37
CA MET A 68 -18.86 7.86 0.93
C MET A 68 -18.91 7.39 2.39
N LYS A 69 -18.19 6.32 2.73
CA LYS A 69 -18.07 5.87 4.12
C LYS A 69 -17.46 6.97 5.00
N ALA A 70 -16.33 7.56 4.58
CA ALA A 70 -15.68 8.64 5.31
C ALA A 70 -16.59 9.88 5.42
N SER A 71 -17.28 10.25 4.35
CA SER A 71 -18.21 11.38 4.34
C SER A 71 -19.38 11.17 5.31
N LYS A 72 -19.90 9.93 5.39
CA LYS A 72 -20.93 9.56 6.36
C LYS A 72 -20.42 9.65 7.79
N GLU A 73 -19.24 9.12 8.07
CA GLU A 73 -18.61 9.19 9.39
C GLU A 73 -18.41 10.65 9.84
N ILE A 74 -17.95 11.53 8.94
CA ILE A 74 -17.83 12.97 9.24
C ILE A 74 -19.19 13.57 9.60
N LYS A 75 -20.24 13.30 8.80
CA LYS A 75 -21.60 13.81 9.09
C LYS A 75 -22.11 13.36 10.45
N GLU A 76 -21.89 12.10 10.80
CA GLU A 76 -22.32 11.53 12.08
C GLU A 76 -21.60 12.20 13.26
N GLN A 77 -20.27 12.32 13.19
CA GLN A 77 -19.48 12.97 14.25
C GLN A 77 -19.79 14.46 14.37
N TYR A 78 -19.94 15.19 13.25
CA TYR A 78 -20.31 16.61 13.29
C TYR A 78 -21.71 16.84 13.86
N SER A 79 -22.66 15.92 13.63
CA SER A 79 -23.99 16.02 14.24
C SER A 79 -23.95 15.89 15.76
N ILE A 80 -23.03 15.08 16.31
CA ILE A 80 -22.82 14.98 17.76
C ILE A 80 -22.31 16.32 18.29
N ILE A 81 -21.31 16.91 17.64
CA ILE A 81 -20.77 18.22 18.01
C ILE A 81 -21.86 19.29 17.97
N GLU A 82 -22.67 19.33 16.91
CA GLU A 82 -23.79 20.25 16.77
C GLU A 82 -24.81 20.12 17.91
N LYS A 83 -25.13 18.89 18.34
CA LYS A 83 -26.03 18.66 19.49
C LYS A 83 -25.44 19.14 20.82
N LEU A 84 -24.11 19.10 20.97
CA LEU A 84 -23.43 19.53 22.18
C LEU A 84 -23.24 21.06 22.23
N ILE A 85 -22.96 21.70 21.09
CA ILE A 85 -22.62 23.13 20.99
C ILE A 85 -23.84 23.99 20.60
N GLY A 86 -24.90 23.38 20.05
CA GLY A 86 -26.12 24.05 19.60
C GLY A 86 -25.99 24.78 18.26
N SER A 87 -24.84 24.67 17.59
CA SER A 87 -24.59 25.24 16.26
C SER A 87 -23.46 24.50 15.56
N ARG A 88 -23.32 24.71 14.24
CA ARG A 88 -22.20 24.21 13.45
C ARG A 88 -21.83 25.19 12.35
N ASP A 89 -20.55 25.16 11.97
CA ASP A 89 -20.09 25.81 10.74
C ASP A 89 -20.59 25.05 9.50
N GLU A 90 -20.78 25.78 8.41
CA GLU A 90 -21.03 25.17 7.10
C GLU A 90 -19.75 24.51 6.57
N TYR A 91 -19.87 23.25 6.16
CA TYR A 91 -18.80 22.51 5.50
C TYR A 91 -19.35 21.75 4.32
N ASN A 92 -18.56 21.69 3.24
CA ASN A 92 -18.90 20.95 2.04
C ASN A 92 -18.15 19.63 2.04
N LEU A 93 -18.89 18.53 1.97
CA LEU A 93 -18.32 17.21 1.75
C LEU A 93 -18.28 16.91 0.25
N PRO A 94 -17.25 16.19 -0.23
CA PRO A 94 -17.19 15.76 -1.61
C PRO A 94 -18.41 14.92 -2.00
N SER A 95 -18.87 15.09 -3.24
CA SER A 95 -19.92 14.28 -3.85
C SER A 95 -19.38 12.91 -4.28
N ILE A 96 -20.27 12.06 -4.78
CA ILE A 96 -19.89 10.76 -5.38
C ILE A 96 -19.01 10.98 -6.61
N GLU A 97 -19.40 11.94 -7.43
CA GLU A 97 -18.74 12.31 -8.68
C GLU A 97 -17.33 12.86 -8.39
N ASP A 98 -17.15 13.62 -7.30
CA ASP A 98 -15.82 14.09 -6.88
C ASP A 98 -14.85 12.94 -6.59
N PHE A 99 -15.32 11.81 -6.02
CA PHE A 99 -14.46 10.65 -5.75
C PHE A 99 -14.11 9.87 -7.01
N GLU A 100 -15.01 9.79 -7.98
CA GLU A 100 -14.74 9.17 -9.29
C GLU A 100 -13.77 10.05 -10.10
N GLN A 101 -14.01 11.37 -10.13
CA GLN A 101 -13.13 12.35 -10.76
C GLN A 101 -11.72 12.33 -10.16
N ALA A 102 -11.58 12.17 -8.84
CA ALA A 102 -10.27 12.08 -8.20
C ALA A 102 -9.42 10.88 -8.66
N VAL A 103 -10.05 9.80 -9.16
CA VAL A 103 -9.35 8.67 -9.78
C VAL A 103 -8.92 9.04 -11.20
N GLU A 104 -9.81 9.66 -11.97
CA GLU A 104 -9.53 10.07 -13.35
C GLU A 104 -8.42 11.12 -13.42
N ASP A 105 -8.50 12.16 -12.58
CA ASP A 105 -7.46 13.18 -12.43
C ASP A 105 -6.12 12.52 -12.12
N ARG A 106 -6.12 11.49 -11.28
CA ARG A 106 -4.89 10.80 -10.89
C ARG A 106 -4.31 9.94 -12.02
N ILE A 107 -5.15 9.31 -12.83
CA ILE A 107 -4.71 8.58 -14.02
C ILE A 107 -4.13 9.57 -15.04
N GLU A 108 -4.81 10.70 -15.26
CA GLU A 108 -4.36 11.76 -16.17
C GLU A 108 -3.02 12.38 -15.72
N GLU A 109 -2.83 12.62 -14.42
CA GLU A 109 -1.55 13.05 -13.83
C GLU A 109 -0.40 12.07 -14.14
N LEU A 110 -0.70 10.77 -14.29
CA LEU A 110 0.27 9.70 -14.49
C LEU A 110 0.32 9.19 -15.94
N LYS A 111 -0.40 9.81 -16.88
CA LYS A 111 -0.59 9.32 -18.26
C LYS A 111 0.72 9.05 -19.01
N GLU A 112 1.77 9.81 -18.73
CA GLU A 112 3.08 9.65 -19.38
C GLU A 112 3.77 8.33 -19.01
N LYS A 113 3.39 7.73 -17.86
CA LYS A 113 3.93 6.46 -17.37
C LYS A 113 2.89 5.33 -17.38
N ILE A 114 1.60 5.65 -17.53
CA ILE A 114 0.54 4.65 -17.60
C ILE A 114 0.51 3.97 -18.98
N PHE A 115 0.39 2.64 -18.96
CA PHE A 115 0.08 1.82 -20.11
C PHE A 115 -1.28 1.15 -19.89
N GLU A 116 -2.32 1.70 -20.50
CA GLU A 116 -3.68 1.15 -20.41
C GLU A 116 -3.78 -0.21 -21.11
N ILE A 117 -4.49 -1.14 -20.46
CA ILE A 117 -4.70 -2.50 -20.97
C ILE A 117 -6.21 -2.72 -21.09
N PRO A 118 -6.78 -2.55 -22.30
CA PRO A 118 -8.22 -2.70 -22.53
C PRO A 118 -8.69 -4.11 -22.20
N PHE A 119 -9.87 -4.22 -21.59
CA PHE A 119 -10.50 -5.50 -21.30
C PHE A 119 -11.10 -6.09 -22.58
N LYS A 120 -10.71 -7.33 -22.90
CA LYS A 120 -11.11 -8.00 -24.13
C LYS A 120 -12.03 -9.18 -23.85
N PHE A 121 -12.83 -9.53 -24.85
CA PHE A 121 -13.65 -10.75 -24.81
C PHE A 121 -12.81 -12.02 -24.56
N SER A 122 -11.57 -12.07 -25.07
CA SER A 122 -10.65 -13.17 -24.78
C SER A 122 -10.28 -13.27 -23.30
N HIS A 123 -10.10 -12.12 -22.62
CA HIS A 123 -9.85 -12.10 -21.18
C HIS A 123 -11.08 -12.60 -20.43
N ALA A 124 -12.28 -12.16 -20.80
CA ALA A 124 -13.53 -12.62 -20.19
C ALA A 124 -13.71 -14.14 -20.34
N LYS A 125 -13.47 -14.67 -21.54
CA LYS A 125 -13.57 -16.11 -21.82
C LYS A 125 -12.54 -16.92 -21.03
N GLY A 126 -11.28 -16.46 -20.98
CA GLY A 126 -10.23 -17.11 -20.19
C GLY A 126 -10.54 -17.08 -18.70
N ALA A 127 -11.00 -15.94 -18.19
CA ALA A 127 -11.39 -15.77 -16.79
C ALA A 127 -12.56 -16.69 -16.40
N LEU A 128 -13.59 -16.79 -17.25
CA LEU A 128 -14.71 -17.71 -17.02
C LEU A 128 -14.24 -19.17 -16.99
N GLY A 129 -13.36 -19.56 -17.91
CA GLY A 129 -12.74 -20.88 -17.92
C GLY A 129 -12.06 -21.20 -16.59
N ARG A 130 -11.24 -20.28 -16.06
CA ARG A 130 -10.57 -20.45 -14.76
C ARG A 130 -11.54 -20.62 -13.59
N VAL A 131 -12.64 -19.87 -13.60
CA VAL A 131 -13.69 -19.97 -12.58
C VAL A 131 -14.35 -21.36 -12.63
N MET A 132 -14.68 -21.83 -13.84
CA MET A 132 -15.28 -23.16 -14.03
C MET A 132 -14.33 -24.30 -13.66
N ASP A 133 -13.04 -24.15 -13.98
CA ASP A 133 -12.01 -25.14 -13.69
C ASP A 133 -11.46 -25.03 -12.25
N GLU A 134 -11.96 -24.07 -11.46
CA GLU A 134 -11.53 -23.78 -10.08
C GLU A 134 -10.01 -23.59 -9.94
N THR A 135 -9.36 -23.09 -11.00
CA THR A 135 -7.92 -22.84 -11.02
C THR A 135 -7.60 -21.46 -10.46
N ALA A 136 -6.42 -21.32 -9.85
CA ALA A 136 -5.99 -20.05 -9.24
C ALA A 136 -6.17 -18.88 -10.23
N PRO A 137 -6.64 -17.70 -9.78
CA PRO A 137 -6.88 -17.32 -8.37
C PRO A 137 -8.16 -17.92 -7.72
N ASN A 138 -8.89 -18.81 -8.39
CA ASN A 138 -10.10 -19.44 -7.85
C ASN A 138 -9.81 -20.68 -6.99
N SER A 139 -10.85 -21.12 -6.27
CA SER A 139 -10.95 -22.42 -5.60
C SER A 139 -12.43 -22.80 -5.41
N TYR A 140 -12.72 -24.05 -5.05
CA TYR A 140 -14.08 -24.58 -4.82
C TYR A 140 -15.03 -23.68 -4.00
N LYS A 141 -14.50 -22.87 -3.08
CA LYS A 141 -15.30 -21.95 -2.23
C LYS A 141 -15.07 -20.47 -2.49
N ASN A 142 -14.23 -20.12 -3.47
CA ASN A 142 -13.87 -18.74 -3.75
C ASN A 142 -13.69 -18.55 -5.26
N GLN A 143 -14.73 -18.04 -5.91
CA GLN A 143 -14.73 -17.73 -7.33
C GLN A 143 -14.51 -16.22 -7.52
N GLN A 144 -13.38 -15.88 -8.13
CA GLN A 144 -12.88 -14.54 -8.33
C GLN A 144 -12.70 -14.28 -9.84
N PHE A 145 -13.81 -14.04 -10.54
CA PHE A 145 -13.79 -13.73 -11.97
C PHE A 145 -12.91 -12.51 -12.27
N LYS A 146 -12.98 -11.47 -11.43
CA LYS A 146 -12.20 -10.23 -11.58
C LYS A 146 -10.69 -10.50 -11.55
N ASP A 147 -10.25 -11.27 -10.55
CA ASP A 147 -8.83 -11.58 -10.37
C ASP A 147 -8.33 -12.49 -11.50
N SER A 148 -9.21 -13.37 -12.00
CA SER A 148 -8.96 -14.17 -13.21
C SER A 148 -8.82 -13.29 -14.47
N ALA A 149 -9.64 -12.26 -14.62
CA ALA A 149 -9.57 -11.32 -15.75
C ALA A 149 -8.31 -10.44 -15.70
N ILE A 150 -7.87 -10.04 -14.51
CA ILE A 150 -6.60 -9.34 -14.30
C ILE A 150 -5.44 -10.24 -14.74
N TRP A 151 -5.45 -11.52 -14.35
CA TRP A 151 -4.42 -12.47 -14.76
C TRP A 151 -4.37 -12.70 -16.27
N GLU A 152 -5.52 -12.85 -16.93
CA GLU A 152 -5.58 -12.98 -18.40
C GLU A 152 -4.99 -11.74 -19.11
N SER A 153 -5.25 -10.55 -18.57
CA SER A 153 -4.66 -9.31 -19.07
C SER A 153 -3.13 -9.30 -18.89
N ILE A 154 -2.65 -9.74 -17.73
CA ILE A 154 -1.22 -9.89 -17.41
C ILE A 154 -0.53 -10.87 -18.38
N LEU A 155 -1.14 -12.04 -18.63
CA LEU A 155 -0.61 -13.05 -19.56
C LEU A 155 -0.52 -12.55 -21.00
N GLU A 156 -1.49 -11.73 -21.45
CA GLU A 156 -1.42 -11.15 -22.78
C GLU A 156 -0.24 -10.18 -22.89
N ILE A 157 -0.12 -9.26 -21.93
CA ILE A 157 0.87 -8.17 -21.98
C ILE A 157 2.30 -8.69 -21.70
N SER A 158 2.47 -9.76 -20.95
CA SER A 158 3.77 -10.40 -20.68
C SER A 158 4.47 -10.95 -21.94
N LYS A 159 3.73 -11.12 -23.04
CA LYS A 159 4.32 -11.43 -24.36
C LYS A 159 5.21 -10.29 -24.85
N LYS A 160 4.87 -9.04 -24.51
CA LYS A 160 5.57 -7.82 -24.94
C LYS A 160 6.50 -7.24 -23.87
N TYR A 161 6.16 -7.38 -22.60
CA TYR A 161 6.87 -6.76 -21.47
C TYR A 161 7.34 -7.79 -20.45
N ASN A 162 8.34 -7.43 -19.65
CA ASN A 162 8.56 -8.10 -18.36
C ASN A 162 7.48 -7.60 -17.40
N ILE A 163 6.80 -8.47 -16.67
CA ILE A 163 5.73 -8.06 -15.76
C ILE A 163 6.20 -8.13 -14.32
N ILE A 164 5.86 -7.09 -13.57
CA ILE A 164 5.89 -7.08 -12.11
C ILE A 164 4.45 -6.89 -11.65
N PHE A 165 3.88 -7.91 -11.01
CA PHE A 165 2.53 -7.86 -10.47
C PHE A 165 2.60 -7.68 -8.95
N ILE A 166 1.91 -6.67 -8.42
CA ILE A 166 1.89 -6.38 -6.99
C ILE A 166 0.45 -6.52 -6.48
N THR A 167 0.22 -7.47 -5.58
CA THR A 167 -1.11 -7.77 -5.01
C THR A 167 -1.01 -8.32 -3.60
N GLU A 168 -2.00 -8.03 -2.77
CA GLU A 168 -2.17 -8.65 -1.44
C GLU A 168 -3.04 -9.91 -1.48
N ASP A 169 -3.57 -10.29 -2.64
CA ASP A 169 -4.40 -11.48 -2.72
C ASP A 169 -3.54 -12.75 -2.73
N LYS A 170 -3.62 -13.49 -1.62
CA LYS A 170 -2.96 -14.79 -1.41
C LYS A 170 -3.35 -15.83 -2.46
N SER A 171 -4.48 -15.68 -3.15
CA SER A 171 -4.92 -16.60 -4.20
C SER A 171 -3.92 -16.74 -5.35
N PHE A 172 -3.13 -15.69 -5.62
CA PHE A 172 -2.07 -15.70 -6.63
C PHE A 172 -0.77 -16.36 -6.18
N PHE A 173 -0.64 -16.66 -4.89
CA PHE A 173 0.59 -17.16 -4.31
C PHE A 173 0.54 -18.67 -4.03
N LYS A 174 1.68 -19.33 -4.21
CA LYS A 174 1.81 -20.76 -3.93
C LYS A 174 1.50 -21.05 -2.47
N ASN A 175 0.55 -21.98 -2.25
CA ASN A 175 0.05 -22.33 -0.92
C ASN A 175 -0.42 -21.10 -0.11
N ARG A 176 -0.94 -20.06 -0.77
CA ARG A 176 -1.42 -18.84 -0.14
C ARG A 176 -0.37 -18.12 0.74
N SER A 177 0.90 -18.22 0.34
CA SER A 177 2.05 -17.71 1.10
C SER A 177 2.87 -16.74 0.26
N TYR A 178 2.96 -15.48 0.70
CA TYR A 178 3.60 -14.39 -0.06
C TYR A 178 5.06 -14.67 -0.47
N ASN A 179 5.80 -15.41 0.37
CA ASN A 179 7.20 -15.73 0.15
C ASN A 179 7.45 -16.91 -0.81
N LYS A 180 6.40 -17.58 -1.32
CA LYS A 180 6.55 -18.77 -2.18
C LYS A 180 6.37 -18.47 -3.68
N GLY A 181 6.22 -17.20 -4.06
CA GLY A 181 5.99 -16.78 -5.44
C GLY A 181 4.61 -17.19 -5.96
N LEU A 182 4.48 -17.25 -7.29
CA LEU A 182 3.22 -17.54 -7.99
C LEU A 182 2.66 -18.93 -7.63
N ALA A 183 1.33 -19.05 -7.60
CA ALA A 183 0.65 -20.34 -7.51
C ALA A 183 1.10 -21.29 -8.64
N SER A 184 1.14 -22.60 -8.36
CA SER A 184 1.81 -23.58 -9.23
C SER A 184 1.28 -23.57 -10.67
N ASN A 185 -0.04 -23.48 -10.86
CA ASN A 185 -0.66 -23.41 -12.18
C ASN A 185 -0.30 -22.11 -12.93
N LEU A 186 -0.26 -20.98 -12.21
CA LEU A 186 0.15 -19.69 -12.78
C LEU A 186 1.63 -19.72 -13.20
N GLU A 187 2.49 -20.32 -12.37
CA GLU A 187 3.91 -20.50 -12.68
C GLU A 187 4.12 -21.38 -13.93
N GLU A 188 3.35 -22.47 -14.06
CA GLU A 188 3.35 -23.34 -15.24
C GLU A 188 2.92 -22.59 -16.51
N GLU A 189 1.90 -21.75 -16.43
CA GLU A 189 1.47 -20.90 -17.54
C GLU A 189 2.54 -19.90 -17.97
N VAL A 190 3.22 -19.26 -17.01
CA VAL A 190 4.33 -18.36 -17.28
C VAL A 190 5.45 -19.09 -18.03
N LYS A 191 5.81 -20.29 -17.57
CA LYS A 191 6.82 -21.17 -18.22
C LYS A 191 6.38 -21.59 -19.62
N LYS A 192 5.15 -22.08 -19.77
CA LYS A 192 4.56 -22.52 -21.05
C LYS A 192 4.57 -21.41 -22.09
N ASN A 193 4.23 -20.18 -21.68
CA ASN A 193 4.21 -19.02 -22.55
C ASN A 193 5.60 -18.38 -22.77
N ARG A 194 6.66 -18.86 -22.08
CA ARG A 194 8.02 -18.29 -22.11
C ARG A 194 8.03 -16.81 -21.79
N THR A 195 7.26 -16.42 -20.78
CA THR A 195 7.12 -15.03 -20.33
C THR A 195 7.86 -14.83 -19.00
N ASN A 196 8.06 -13.58 -18.61
CA ASN A 196 8.73 -13.22 -17.36
C ASN A 196 7.77 -12.40 -16.51
N ILE A 197 7.23 -13.02 -15.46
CA ILE A 197 6.27 -12.43 -14.54
C ILE A 197 6.81 -12.65 -13.13
N ARG A 198 7.05 -11.56 -12.40
CA ARG A 198 7.37 -11.58 -10.98
C ARG A 198 6.18 -11.08 -10.18
N ILE A 199 6.01 -11.60 -8.97
CA ILE A 199 4.93 -11.22 -8.07
C ILE A 199 5.50 -10.72 -6.74
N TYR A 200 4.92 -9.65 -6.21
CA TYR A 200 5.23 -9.07 -4.90
C TYR A 200 3.96 -8.87 -4.10
N HIS A 201 4.06 -8.99 -2.78
CA HIS A 201 2.90 -8.75 -1.91
C HIS A 201 2.64 -7.26 -1.66
N SER A 202 3.67 -6.43 -1.80
CA SER A 202 3.59 -5.00 -1.52
C SER A 202 4.54 -4.20 -2.42
N ILE A 203 4.30 -2.90 -2.49
CA ILE A 203 5.25 -1.97 -3.11
C ILE A 203 6.55 -1.94 -2.32
N GLU A 204 6.50 -2.02 -0.99
CA GLU A 204 7.69 -2.03 -0.13
C GLU A 204 8.67 -3.14 -0.52
N ASP A 205 8.16 -4.36 -0.69
CA ASP A 205 8.95 -5.52 -1.12
C ASP A 205 9.62 -5.30 -2.46
N TYR A 206 8.88 -4.74 -3.42
CA TYR A 206 9.42 -4.40 -4.71
C TYR A 206 10.53 -3.34 -4.59
N LEU A 207 10.31 -2.29 -3.80
CA LEU A 207 11.30 -1.22 -3.58
C LEU A 207 12.56 -1.73 -2.86
N LYS A 208 12.42 -2.70 -1.95
CA LYS A 208 13.55 -3.39 -1.31
C LYS A 208 14.34 -4.23 -2.31
N GLU A 209 13.68 -4.95 -3.22
CA GLU A 209 14.38 -5.79 -4.21
C GLU A 209 15.21 -4.96 -5.19
N ILE A 210 14.69 -3.83 -5.67
CA ILE A 210 15.42 -2.98 -6.62
C ILE A 210 16.61 -2.26 -5.98
N LYS A 211 16.87 -2.47 -4.68
CA LYS A 211 18.01 -1.95 -3.91
C LYS A 211 18.26 -0.49 -4.26
N GLN A 212 17.27 0.36 -4.00
CA GLN A 212 17.57 1.77 -3.84
C GLN A 212 18.76 1.86 -2.89
N ASN A 213 19.77 2.67 -3.18
CA ASN A 213 20.92 2.86 -2.31
C ASN A 213 20.64 4.10 -1.45
N PRO A 214 19.74 4.06 -0.44
CA PRO A 214 19.50 5.20 0.42
C PRO A 214 20.76 5.51 1.22
N PRO A 215 20.91 6.75 1.69
CA PRO A 215 22.00 7.11 2.58
C PRO A 215 21.94 6.28 3.85
N LYS A 216 23.11 5.95 4.42
CA LYS A 216 23.18 5.27 5.72
C LYS A 216 22.56 6.17 6.79
N LEU A 217 21.52 5.67 7.44
CA LEU A 217 20.79 6.39 8.48
C LEU A 217 21.27 5.95 9.87
N ASN A 218 21.23 6.87 10.83
CA ASN A 218 21.47 6.54 12.23
C ASN A 218 20.18 5.98 12.85
N GLU A 219 19.99 4.66 12.83
CA GLU A 219 18.73 4.04 13.27
C GLU A 219 18.33 4.45 14.69
N HIS A 220 19.30 4.51 15.62
CA HIS A 220 19.03 4.84 17.02
C HIS A 220 18.45 6.24 17.21
N LYS A 221 18.92 7.21 16.43
CA LYS A 221 18.37 8.57 16.50
C LYS A 221 16.97 8.62 15.85
N ILE A 222 16.71 7.88 14.77
CA ILE A 222 15.37 7.78 14.15
C ILE A 222 14.38 7.14 15.12
N ILE A 223 14.76 6.06 15.80
CA ILE A 223 13.93 5.39 16.82
C ILE A 223 13.43 6.40 17.83
N LYS A 224 14.34 7.16 18.44
CA LYS A 224 13.98 8.17 19.45
C LYS A 224 13.06 9.26 18.92
N LEU A 225 13.19 9.64 17.65
CA LEU A 225 12.30 10.62 17.03
C LEU A 225 10.90 10.05 16.78
N ILE A 226 10.82 8.83 16.26
CA ILE A 226 9.55 8.15 16.01
C ILE A 226 8.85 7.88 17.33
N GLU A 227 9.55 7.29 18.31
CA GLU A 227 9.04 7.01 19.64
C GLU A 227 8.45 8.27 20.29
N LYS A 228 9.19 9.39 20.31
CA LYS A 228 8.70 10.67 20.84
C LYS A 228 7.39 11.13 20.20
N LEU A 229 7.18 10.84 18.91
CA LEU A 229 5.96 11.20 18.20
C LEU A 229 4.84 10.17 18.39
N LEU A 230 5.18 8.90 18.63
CA LEU A 230 4.22 7.80 18.80
C LEU A 230 3.67 7.74 20.24
N THR A 231 4.48 8.01 21.26
CA THR A 231 4.09 7.82 22.67
C THR A 231 2.72 8.41 23.01
N PRO A 232 2.40 9.68 22.66
CA PRO A 232 1.09 10.24 23.00
C PRO A 232 -0.07 9.52 22.30
N GLU A 233 0.13 9.07 21.06
CA GLU A 233 -0.91 8.35 20.32
C GLU A 233 -1.10 6.93 20.86
N ILE A 234 -0.01 6.26 21.24
CA ILE A 234 -0.06 4.92 21.83
C ILE A 234 -0.78 4.98 23.19
N GLU A 235 -0.40 5.91 24.06
CA GLU A 235 -1.02 6.09 25.39
C GLU A 235 -2.53 6.36 25.29
N ASN A 236 -2.96 7.09 24.26
CA ASN A 236 -4.39 7.33 24.01
C ASN A 236 -5.15 6.10 23.48
N GLN A 237 -4.47 5.13 22.87
CA GLN A 237 -5.10 3.96 22.24
C GLN A 237 -5.11 2.73 23.16
N VAL A 238 -4.17 2.62 24.10
CA VAL A 238 -4.06 1.46 25.00
C VAL A 238 -4.53 1.82 26.40
N GLU A 239 -5.85 1.72 26.61
CA GLU A 239 -6.44 1.82 27.95
C GLU A 239 -6.01 0.62 28.83
N ASN A 240 -5.69 0.92 30.09
CA ASN A 240 -5.30 -0.05 31.13
C ASN A 240 -4.10 -0.93 30.76
N ALA A 241 -3.12 -0.35 30.05
CA ALA A 241 -1.83 -0.99 29.85
C ALA A 241 -0.68 -0.07 30.23
N LYS A 242 0.38 -0.68 30.76
CA LYS A 242 1.67 -0.04 30.91
C LYS A 242 2.52 -0.39 29.69
N ILE A 243 2.90 0.64 28.93
CA ILE A 243 3.85 0.50 27.81
C ILE A 243 5.25 0.45 28.43
N ASN A 244 5.97 -0.63 28.18
CA ASN A 244 7.33 -0.83 28.65
C ASN A 244 8.32 -0.37 27.56
N GLU A 245 9.40 -1.11 27.36
CA GLU A 245 10.46 -0.77 26.40
C GLU A 245 10.13 -1.27 24.98
N ILE A 246 10.82 -0.69 23.99
CA ILE A 246 10.79 -1.17 22.61
C ILE A 246 11.58 -2.48 22.53
N SER A 247 10.90 -3.58 22.25
CA SER A 247 11.53 -4.90 22.09
C SER A 247 12.03 -5.17 20.68
N ASN A 248 11.41 -4.53 19.67
CA ASN A 248 11.87 -4.62 18.29
C ASN A 248 11.59 -3.34 17.51
N PHE A 249 12.48 -2.99 16.59
CA PHE A 249 12.30 -1.85 15.71
C PHE A 249 12.93 -2.14 14.35
N THR A 250 12.16 -1.89 13.29
CA THR A 250 12.64 -2.03 11.92
C THR A 250 12.28 -0.77 11.12
N ILE A 251 13.21 -0.32 10.29
CA ILE A 251 12.98 0.73 9.30
C ILE A 251 13.41 0.30 7.91
N SER A 252 12.62 0.70 6.93
CA SER A 252 12.88 0.55 5.51
C SER A 252 12.95 1.93 4.87
N PRO A 253 14.16 2.46 4.60
CA PRO A 253 14.33 3.74 3.92
C PRO A 253 14.18 3.63 2.41
N PHE A 254 13.45 4.56 1.82
CA PHE A 254 13.22 4.69 0.39
C PHE A 254 13.52 6.12 -0.08
N LEU A 255 14.21 6.23 -1.21
CA LEU A 255 14.51 7.50 -1.86
C LEU A 255 13.22 8.15 -2.37
N THR A 256 13.19 9.48 -2.27
CA THR A 256 12.13 10.32 -2.83
C THR A 256 12.70 11.22 -3.92
N GLU A 257 11.85 12.03 -4.54
CA GLU A 257 12.26 13.06 -5.50
C GLU A 257 13.25 14.07 -4.90
N SER A 258 13.16 14.33 -3.59
CA SER A 258 14.07 15.21 -2.90
C SER A 258 15.24 14.42 -2.28
N PRO A 259 16.50 14.66 -2.66
CA PRO A 259 17.66 13.95 -2.11
C PRO A 259 17.85 14.12 -0.60
N LYS A 260 17.23 15.15 -0.01
CA LYS A 260 17.29 15.45 1.42
C LYS A 260 16.18 14.75 2.22
N ILE A 261 15.17 14.22 1.54
CA ILE A 261 14.00 13.62 2.17
C ILE A 261 13.96 12.13 1.81
N VAL A 262 13.88 11.28 2.83
CA VAL A 262 13.71 9.84 2.68
C VAL A 262 12.36 9.44 3.22
N ALA A 263 11.64 8.64 2.44
CA ALA A 263 10.44 7.94 2.89
C ALA A 263 10.87 6.79 3.80
N LEU A 264 10.36 6.76 5.02
CA LEU A 264 10.58 5.67 5.96
C LEU A 264 9.29 4.90 6.11
N ASN A 265 9.32 3.59 5.86
CA ASN A 265 8.37 2.67 6.46
C ASN A 265 8.98 2.13 7.74
N PHE A 266 8.20 2.01 8.81
CA PHE A 266 8.69 1.52 10.09
C PHE A 266 7.70 0.55 10.74
N ASN A 267 8.23 -0.34 11.55
CA ASN A 267 7.48 -1.20 12.45
C ASN A 267 8.18 -1.18 13.81
N VAL A 268 7.43 -0.81 14.86
CA VAL A 268 7.89 -0.75 16.25
C VAL A 268 7.08 -1.73 17.08
N THR A 269 7.77 -2.59 17.83
CA THR A 269 7.15 -3.48 18.81
C THR A 269 7.51 -3.02 20.21
N TYR A 270 6.49 -2.80 21.03
CA TYR A 270 6.59 -2.48 22.44
C TYR A 270 6.18 -3.69 23.27
N ASP A 271 6.86 -3.91 24.37
CA ASP A 271 6.36 -4.81 25.41
C ASP A 271 5.28 -4.10 26.21
N LEU A 272 4.18 -4.80 26.48
CA LEU A 272 3.06 -4.28 27.25
C LEU A 272 2.83 -5.12 28.51
N THR A 273 2.50 -4.46 29.61
CA THR A 273 1.84 -5.11 30.75
C THR A 273 0.38 -4.69 30.75
N LEU A 274 -0.52 -5.63 30.48
CA LEU A 274 -1.96 -5.41 30.49
C LEU A 274 -2.53 -5.82 31.83
N ILE A 275 -3.40 -4.98 32.39
CA ILE A 275 -4.11 -5.27 33.64
C ILE A 275 -5.51 -5.75 33.26
N ASP A 276 -5.89 -6.96 33.67
CA ASP A 276 -7.27 -7.44 33.52
C ASP A 276 -8.18 -6.76 34.53
N ASP A 277 -9.09 -5.92 34.05
CA ASP A 277 -10.05 -5.19 34.89
C ASP A 277 -10.96 -6.11 35.71
N LEU A 278 -11.10 -7.39 35.34
CA LEU A 278 -11.97 -8.35 36.01
C LEU A 278 -11.29 -9.19 37.09
N ASN A 279 -10.00 -9.50 36.91
CA ASN A 279 -9.28 -10.45 37.76
C ASN A 279 -8.05 -9.84 38.46
N GLU A 280 -7.71 -8.58 38.14
CA GLU A 280 -6.45 -7.92 38.55
C GLU A 280 -5.18 -8.67 38.12
N ASP A 281 -5.31 -9.66 37.23
CA ASP A 281 -4.19 -10.43 36.72
C ASP A 281 -3.43 -9.59 35.69
N GLU A 282 -2.12 -9.43 35.94
CA GLU A 282 -1.20 -8.84 34.98
C GLU A 282 -0.74 -9.91 33.99
N TRP A 283 -0.80 -9.57 32.70
CA TRP A 283 -0.19 -10.42 31.68
C TRP A 283 0.62 -9.60 30.69
N ILE A 284 1.68 -10.24 30.17
CA ILE A 284 2.67 -9.60 29.30
C ILE A 284 2.25 -9.81 27.85
N GLY A 285 1.97 -8.72 27.14
CA GLY A 285 1.65 -8.72 25.72
C GLY A 285 2.68 -7.94 24.92
N THR A 286 2.41 -7.82 23.62
CA THR A 286 3.17 -6.94 22.74
C THR A 286 2.23 -6.03 21.96
N LEU A 287 2.70 -4.82 21.68
CA LEU A 287 2.05 -3.90 20.77
C LEU A 287 2.95 -3.68 19.57
N THR A 288 2.45 -4.00 18.39
CA THR A 288 3.11 -3.68 17.12
C THR A 288 2.42 -2.49 16.46
N VAL A 289 3.20 -1.44 16.20
CA VAL A 289 2.79 -0.24 15.48
C VAL A 289 3.52 -0.17 14.15
N GLU A 290 2.77 -0.11 13.06
CA GLU A 290 3.32 0.08 11.72
C GLU A 290 2.93 1.45 11.18
N GLY A 291 3.84 2.10 10.48
CA GLY A 291 3.56 3.40 9.88
C GLY A 291 4.60 3.84 8.87
N GLU A 292 4.32 4.98 8.25
CA GLU A 292 5.22 5.64 7.32
C GLU A 292 5.43 7.10 7.72
N CYS A 293 6.61 7.64 7.44
CA CYS A 293 6.92 9.04 7.66
C CYS A 293 8.00 9.55 6.69
N LEU A 294 8.17 10.88 6.63
CA LEU A 294 9.23 11.53 5.85
C LEU A 294 10.33 12.01 6.81
N LEU A 295 11.57 11.59 6.56
CA LEU A 295 12.76 12.05 7.28
C LEU A 295 13.53 13.07 6.44
N ASP A 296 13.68 14.30 6.94
CA ASP A 296 14.70 15.23 6.45
C ASP A 296 16.05 14.79 7.03
N ILE A 297 16.96 14.30 6.17
CA ILE A 297 18.26 13.75 6.59
C ILE A 297 19.18 14.84 7.14
N LYS A 298 19.05 16.09 6.65
CA LYS A 298 19.93 17.20 7.06
C LYS A 298 19.51 17.75 8.41
N LYS A 299 18.21 18.00 8.59
CA LYS A 299 17.65 18.52 9.85
C LYS A 299 17.44 17.43 10.88
N TYR A 300 17.40 16.18 10.43
CA TYR A 300 17.10 15.02 11.24
C TYR A 300 15.73 15.18 11.93
N SER A 301 14.72 15.53 11.14
CA SER A 301 13.36 15.81 11.59
C SER A 301 12.34 14.97 10.83
N ILE A 302 11.34 14.46 11.54
CA ILE A 302 10.25 13.65 10.98
C ILE A 302 9.07 14.55 10.66
N SER A 303 8.43 14.28 9.52
CA SER A 303 7.18 14.92 9.11
C SER A 303 6.22 13.90 8.50
N ASN A 304 4.94 14.27 8.41
CA ASN A 304 3.89 13.45 7.79
C ASN A 304 3.81 12.02 8.35
N LEU A 305 3.98 11.85 9.66
CA LEU A 305 3.77 10.56 10.32
C LEU A 305 2.35 10.06 10.04
N GLN A 306 2.23 8.85 9.49
CA GLN A 306 0.97 8.15 9.25
C GLN A 306 1.07 6.75 9.83
N LEU A 307 0.12 6.39 10.67
CA LEU A 307 0.04 5.04 11.22
C LEU A 307 -0.84 4.17 10.32
N ASN A 308 -0.33 2.99 9.98
CA ASN A 308 -0.98 2.04 9.09
C ASN A 308 -1.71 0.94 9.88
N SER A 309 -1.10 0.47 10.97
CA SER A 309 -1.68 -0.58 11.80
C SER A 309 -1.24 -0.42 13.26
N PHE A 310 -2.12 -0.90 14.14
CA PHE A 310 -1.92 -0.97 15.58
C PHE A 310 -2.46 -2.32 16.04
N ILE A 311 -1.57 -3.21 16.48
CA ILE A 311 -1.92 -4.61 16.76
C ILE A 311 -1.40 -4.97 18.14
N VAL A 312 -2.32 -5.30 19.05
CA VAL A 312 -1.99 -5.86 20.37
C VAL A 312 -2.10 -7.38 20.31
N THR A 313 -1.05 -8.06 20.76
CA THR A 313 -0.93 -9.53 20.77
C THR A 313 -0.71 -10.06 22.18
N THR A 314 -1.30 -11.23 22.45
CA THR A 314 -1.06 -12.02 23.67
C THR A 314 0.36 -12.60 23.69
N PRO A 315 0.87 -13.12 24.83
CA PRO A 315 2.19 -13.76 24.85
C PRO A 315 2.27 -15.01 23.95
N GLU A 316 1.12 -15.56 23.56
CA GLU A 316 1.01 -16.64 22.56
C GLU A 316 0.99 -16.12 21.11
N ASN A 317 1.24 -14.82 20.89
CA ASN A 317 1.13 -14.12 19.61
C ASN A 317 -0.27 -14.18 18.97
N CYS A 318 -1.32 -14.29 19.78
CA CYS A 318 -2.69 -14.20 19.29
C CYS A 318 -3.16 -12.73 19.30
N PRO A 319 -3.62 -12.17 18.18
CA PRO A 319 -4.14 -10.79 18.15
C PRO A 319 -5.44 -10.69 18.95
N ILE A 320 -5.58 -9.66 19.79
CA ILE A 320 -6.80 -9.45 20.59
C ILE A 320 -7.89 -8.82 19.69
N PRO A 321 -9.02 -9.52 19.42
CA PRO A 321 -9.99 -9.07 18.41
C PRO A 321 -10.77 -7.79 18.76
N ASN A 322 -10.78 -7.38 20.04
CA ASN A 322 -11.69 -6.34 20.55
C ASN A 322 -11.01 -5.10 21.15
N LYS A 323 -9.70 -5.09 21.37
CA LYS A 323 -8.94 -3.85 21.61
C LYS A 323 -8.47 -3.35 20.24
N LYS A 324 -9.44 -2.77 19.51
CA LYS A 324 -9.38 -2.19 18.16
C LYS A 324 -8.05 -2.43 17.45
N THR A 325 -8.04 -3.28 16.42
CA THR A 325 -7.16 -3.08 15.27
C THR A 325 -7.56 -1.74 14.64
N ALA A 326 -7.15 -0.64 15.26
CA ALA A 326 -7.38 0.68 14.75
C ALA A 326 -6.47 0.82 13.55
N TYR A 327 -7.02 0.65 12.35
CA TYR A 327 -6.50 1.40 11.22
C TYR A 327 -6.66 2.86 11.62
N SER A 328 -5.63 3.47 12.18
CA SER A 328 -5.60 4.92 12.45
C SER A 328 -5.70 5.63 11.11
N ARG A 329 -6.94 5.81 10.65
CA ARG A 329 -7.26 6.73 9.57
C ARG A 329 -7.32 8.09 10.24
N LEU A 330 -6.22 8.83 10.06
CA LEU A 330 -6.05 10.26 10.37
C LEU A 330 -5.74 10.61 11.84
N SER A 331 -4.48 10.45 12.23
CA SER A 331 -3.80 11.45 13.07
C SER A 331 -2.62 12.04 12.29
N THR A 332 -2.92 12.83 11.25
CA THR A 332 -1.92 13.79 10.78
C THR A 332 -1.93 14.93 11.79
N ILE A 333 -0.95 14.95 12.70
CA ILE A 333 -0.71 16.08 13.60
C ILE A 333 -0.30 17.25 12.72
N ASN A 334 -1.27 18.06 12.26
CA ASN A 334 -1.11 19.39 11.68
C ASN A 334 -2.49 20.02 11.44
N SER A 335 -2.83 21.03 12.24
CA SER A 335 -4.05 21.84 12.14
C SER A 335 -3.94 22.85 10.99
N GLY A 336 -4.58 22.55 9.85
CA GLY A 336 -4.74 23.49 8.74
C GLY A 336 -5.24 22.80 7.46
N GLN A 337 -5.99 23.51 6.63
CA GLN A 337 -6.38 23.04 5.28
C GLN A 337 -5.12 22.73 4.48
N ARG A 338 -4.75 21.46 4.41
CA ARG A 338 -3.56 21.01 3.69
C ARG A 338 -3.99 20.46 2.34
N LYS A 339 -3.95 21.29 1.30
CA LYS A 339 -3.82 20.76 -0.06
C LYS A 339 -2.46 20.09 -0.13
N ILE A 340 -2.40 18.76 -0.15
CA ILE A 340 -1.13 18.06 -0.36
C ILE A 340 -0.73 18.32 -1.82
N LYS A 341 0.04 19.38 -2.05
CA LYS A 341 0.61 19.70 -3.36
C LYS A 341 1.72 18.69 -3.64
N TYR A 342 1.38 17.62 -4.35
CA TYR A 342 2.40 16.77 -4.99
C TYR A 342 2.85 17.49 -6.26
N THR A 343 3.96 18.19 -6.18
CA THR A 343 4.56 18.81 -7.37
C THR A 343 5.63 17.85 -7.87
N PHE A 344 5.29 16.99 -8.84
CA PHE A 344 6.14 15.94 -9.42
C PHE A 344 7.37 16.45 -10.20
N LYS A 345 7.73 17.73 -10.05
CA LYS A 345 8.75 18.41 -10.85
C LYS A 345 9.47 19.45 -9.98
N GLU A 346 10.25 19.02 -9.00
CA GLU A 346 11.46 19.79 -8.68
C GLU A 346 12.56 19.33 -9.64
N PRO A 347 13.22 20.25 -10.38
CA PRO A 347 14.36 19.89 -11.21
C PRO A 347 15.46 19.28 -10.33
N LEU A 348 15.99 18.13 -10.76
CA LEU A 348 17.17 17.55 -10.16
C LEU A 348 18.37 18.44 -10.52
N ASP A 349 18.87 19.21 -9.54
CA ASP A 349 20.23 19.75 -9.61
C ASP A 349 21.18 18.55 -9.50
N LEU A 350 21.64 18.05 -10.66
CA LEU A 350 22.69 17.03 -10.76
C LEU A 350 24.08 17.63 -10.48
#